data_AF-A0A9X7JVI2-F1
#
_entry.id   AF-A0A9X7JVI2-F1
#
_cell.length_a   1.000
_cell.length_b   1.000
_cell.length_c   1.000
_cell.angle_alpha   90.00
_cell.angle_beta   90.00
_cell.angle_gamma   90.00
#
_symmetry.space_group_name_H-M   'P 1'
#
loop_
_entity.id
_entity.type
_entity.pdbx_description
1 polymer ?
#
loop_
_entity_poly.entity_id
_entity_poly.type
_entity_poly.pdbx_seq_one_letter_code
_entity_poly.pdbx_strand_id
1 'polypeptide(L)'
;MPIITTTGRQAAATTLGRQERDILYAVGCGLRDDEIAATLALPEEAVAGHLARILAALGLRDRAAAIVHAFDCGLVSPGRGPRRKSPGPSPRAAARNTSGPRLRISVLGSLRAWYDGQPLDLGHLRQQAVLAALALCPGRSVSRQELTDGVWGEEPPNTNVVPVYIYRLRKILDAAGGPDSVIERDRSGYRLLPGAVTVDLSQMEGLVAAAGAAERAGDPAEAVRACSQALEHFRGEPLAGLPGPFAELERLRLTERRIVLVQRKLDWQLRLGRHSEAIVELSALTVAQPLNEPVAAMLMRALYLSGRQADALAVYDRARRSLADELGVSPGRLLQQVHRTILCGHDIRPGLTGTTR
;
A
#
# COMPACT_ATOMS: atom_id res chain seq x y z
N MET A 1 27.98 -2.26 -39.16
CA MET A 1 28.48 -3.48 -38.48
C MET A 1 29.68 -3.11 -37.63
N PRO A 2 29.97 -3.80 -36.50
CA PRO A 2 29.28 -4.96 -35.91
C PRO A 2 28.50 -4.55 -34.62
N ILE A 3 27.26 -4.99 -34.39
CA ILE A 3 26.80 -6.25 -33.76
C ILE A 3 27.74 -6.74 -32.65
N ILE A 4 27.39 -6.44 -31.40
CA ILE A 4 27.98 -7.08 -30.22
C ILE A 4 26.84 -7.76 -29.43
N THR A 5 26.61 -9.02 -29.82
CA THR A 5 26.18 -10.17 -29.00
C THR A 5 24.90 -10.07 -28.15
N THR A 6 23.76 -10.26 -28.81
CA THR A 6 22.54 -10.91 -28.25
C THR A 6 22.72 -12.44 -28.12
N THR A 7 23.88 -12.98 -28.51
CA THR A 7 24.13 -14.43 -28.63
C THR A 7 24.39 -15.15 -27.30
N GLY A 8 24.75 -14.43 -26.22
CA GLY A 8 25.18 -15.06 -24.96
C GLY A 8 24.06 -15.73 -24.15
N ARG A 9 22.82 -15.26 -24.23
CA ARG A 9 21.70 -15.78 -23.40
C ARG A 9 20.89 -16.88 -24.09
N GLN A 10 20.84 -16.89 -25.42
CA GLN A 10 20.27 -18.00 -26.20
C GLN A 10 21.19 -19.23 -26.25
N ALA A 11 22.51 -19.06 -26.07
CA ALA A 11 23.46 -20.17 -26.03
C ALA A 11 23.37 -21.08 -24.78
N ALA A 12 22.71 -20.65 -23.70
CA ALA A 12 22.58 -21.43 -22.46
C ALA A 12 21.42 -22.45 -22.48
N ALA A 13 20.43 -22.27 -23.36
CA ALA A 13 19.35 -23.25 -23.52
C ALA A 13 19.77 -24.47 -24.38
N THR A 14 20.86 -24.35 -25.14
CA THR A 14 21.44 -25.43 -25.96
C THR A 14 22.33 -26.40 -25.18
N THR A 15 22.70 -26.09 -23.93
CA THR A 15 23.62 -26.90 -23.10
C THR A 15 22.94 -28.06 -22.36
N LEU A 16 21.61 -28.02 -22.22
CA LEU A 16 20.86 -29.05 -21.48
C LEU A 16 20.45 -30.22 -22.40
N GLY A 17 20.71 -31.44 -21.92
CA GLY A 17 20.21 -32.66 -22.56
C GLY A 17 18.67 -32.70 -22.57
N ARG A 18 18.08 -33.58 -23.40
CA ARG A 18 16.61 -33.74 -23.48
C ARG A 18 15.99 -33.99 -22.10
N GLN A 19 16.59 -34.91 -21.34
CA GLN A 19 16.10 -35.30 -20.02
C GLN A 19 16.18 -34.18 -18.97
N GLU A 20 17.20 -33.32 -19.07
CA GLU A 20 17.35 -32.16 -18.18
C GLU A 20 16.34 -31.05 -18.50
N ARG A 21 15.97 -30.91 -19.79
CA ARG A 21 14.88 -30.02 -20.21
C ARG A 21 13.51 -30.51 -19.73
N ASP A 22 13.27 -31.82 -19.74
CA ASP A 22 12.01 -32.41 -19.24
C ASP A 22 11.89 -32.23 -17.72
N ILE A 23 13.00 -32.39 -16.98
CA ILE A 23 13.06 -32.11 -15.54
C ILE A 23 12.87 -30.62 -15.28
N LEU A 24 13.54 -29.73 -16.02
CA LEU A 24 13.37 -28.27 -15.87
C LEU A 24 11.93 -27.83 -16.19
N TYR A 25 11.28 -28.46 -17.17
CA TYR A 25 9.86 -28.26 -17.48
C TYR A 25 8.96 -28.69 -16.31
N ALA A 26 9.20 -29.87 -15.73
CA ALA A 26 8.44 -30.39 -14.60
C ALA A 26 8.65 -29.54 -13.33
N VAL A 27 9.88 -29.08 -13.09
CA VAL A 27 10.22 -28.12 -12.03
C VAL A 27 9.49 -26.81 -12.26
N GLY A 28 9.51 -26.26 -13.48
CA GLY A 28 8.78 -25.04 -13.84
C GLY A 28 7.26 -25.19 -13.70
N CYS A 29 6.71 -26.40 -13.85
CA CYS A 29 5.32 -26.73 -13.55
C CYS A 29 5.02 -26.86 -12.04
N GLY A 30 6.04 -26.75 -11.18
CA GLY A 30 5.91 -26.77 -9.72
C GLY A 30 5.79 -28.17 -9.11
N LEU A 31 6.17 -29.22 -9.84
CA LEU A 31 6.18 -30.59 -9.31
C LEU A 31 7.28 -30.74 -8.26
N ARG A 32 7.04 -31.57 -7.26
CA ARG A 32 8.04 -32.01 -6.26
C ARG A 32 8.88 -33.17 -6.81
N ASP A 33 9.98 -33.51 -6.14
CA ASP A 33 10.93 -34.50 -6.66
C ASP A 33 10.33 -35.91 -6.79
N ASP A 34 9.46 -36.31 -5.86
CA ASP A 34 8.63 -37.53 -5.93
C ASP A 34 7.71 -37.53 -7.16
N GLU A 35 7.08 -36.39 -7.45
CA GLU A 35 6.16 -36.23 -8.58
C GLU A 35 6.91 -36.20 -9.92
N ILE A 36 8.10 -35.60 -9.97
CA ILE A 36 8.97 -35.59 -11.16
C ILE A 36 9.48 -37.01 -11.43
N ALA A 37 9.92 -37.73 -10.39
CA ALA A 37 10.37 -39.12 -10.46
C ALA A 37 9.27 -40.02 -11.05
N ALA A 38 8.05 -39.90 -10.53
CA ALA A 38 6.90 -40.64 -11.03
C ALA A 38 6.51 -40.25 -12.47
N THR A 39 6.56 -38.97 -12.82
CA THR A 39 6.14 -38.47 -14.14
C THR A 39 7.13 -38.84 -15.25
N LEU A 40 8.42 -38.85 -14.93
CA LEU A 40 9.49 -39.13 -15.90
C LEU A 40 10.01 -40.58 -15.81
N ALA A 41 9.39 -41.42 -14.98
CA ALA A 41 9.81 -42.79 -14.70
C ALA A 41 11.30 -42.89 -14.30
N LEU A 42 11.72 -42.02 -13.38
CA LEU A 42 13.08 -41.94 -12.86
C LEU A 42 13.13 -42.33 -11.38
N PRO A 43 14.26 -42.85 -10.87
CA PRO A 43 14.50 -42.93 -9.43
C PRO A 43 14.50 -41.53 -8.80
N GLU A 44 13.89 -41.37 -7.63
CA GLU A 44 13.81 -40.07 -6.93
C GLU A 44 15.21 -39.48 -6.64
N GLU A 45 16.18 -40.34 -6.29
CA GLU A 45 17.58 -39.95 -6.09
C GLU A 45 18.24 -39.38 -7.35
N ALA A 46 17.80 -39.79 -8.55
CA ALA A 46 18.32 -39.26 -9.80
C ALA A 46 17.81 -37.84 -10.07
N VAL A 47 16.61 -37.47 -9.60
CA VAL A 47 16.00 -36.15 -9.82
C VAL A 47 16.84 -35.06 -9.15
N ALA A 48 17.27 -35.28 -7.92
CA ALA A 48 18.13 -34.34 -7.20
C ALA A 48 19.48 -34.13 -7.92
N GLY A 49 20.09 -35.20 -8.42
CA GLY A 49 21.36 -35.14 -9.17
C GLY A 49 21.24 -34.46 -10.54
N HIS A 50 20.09 -34.59 -11.22
CA HIS A 50 19.81 -33.85 -12.44
C HIS A 50 19.51 -32.37 -12.15
N LEU A 51 18.78 -32.05 -11.09
CA LEU A 51 18.50 -30.67 -10.70
C LEU A 51 19.78 -29.91 -10.34
N ALA A 52 20.70 -30.54 -9.61
CA ALA A 52 21.99 -29.94 -9.29
C ALA A 52 22.81 -29.60 -10.55
N ARG A 53 22.80 -30.49 -11.56
CA ARG A 53 23.45 -30.25 -12.86
C ARG A 53 22.78 -29.14 -13.65
N ILE A 54 21.44 -29.08 -13.65
CA ILE A 54 20.67 -28.01 -14.30
C ILE A 54 21.00 -26.66 -13.67
N LEU A 55 21.03 -26.59 -12.33
CA LEU A 55 21.38 -25.37 -11.59
C LEU A 55 22.81 -24.92 -11.91
N ALA A 56 23.77 -25.84 -11.90
CA ALA A 56 25.16 -25.55 -12.23
C ALA A 56 25.33 -25.09 -13.70
N ALA A 57 24.70 -25.80 -14.65
CA ALA A 57 24.78 -25.49 -16.08
C ALA A 57 24.13 -24.15 -16.45
N LEU A 58 23.11 -23.72 -15.70
CA LEU A 58 22.40 -22.46 -15.92
C LEU A 58 22.86 -21.32 -14.98
N GLY A 59 23.82 -21.58 -14.09
CA GLY A 59 24.30 -20.60 -13.11
C GLY A 59 23.25 -20.16 -12.08
N LEU A 60 22.31 -21.04 -11.74
CA LEU A 60 21.17 -20.76 -10.88
C LEU A 60 21.45 -21.20 -9.45
N ARG A 61 21.02 -20.37 -8.48
CA ARG A 61 21.36 -20.56 -7.07
C ARG A 61 20.51 -21.61 -6.36
N ASP A 62 19.27 -21.79 -6.79
CA ASP A 62 18.32 -22.67 -6.15
C ASP A 62 17.18 -23.09 -7.10
N ARG A 63 16.32 -24.01 -6.62
CA ARG A 63 15.14 -24.49 -7.36
C ARG A 63 14.21 -23.35 -7.76
N ALA A 64 14.07 -22.31 -6.94
CA ALA A 64 13.20 -21.18 -7.25
C ALA A 64 13.73 -20.42 -8.48
N ALA A 65 15.04 -20.22 -8.58
CA ALA A 65 15.70 -19.65 -9.74
C ALA A 65 15.55 -20.53 -11.00
N ALA A 66 15.56 -21.86 -10.87
CA ALA A 66 15.24 -22.78 -11.97
C ALA A 66 13.80 -22.64 -12.48
N ILE A 67 12.83 -22.51 -11.57
CA ILE A 67 11.43 -22.27 -11.92
C ILE A 67 11.30 -20.96 -12.70
N VAL A 68 11.92 -19.88 -12.20
CA VAL A 68 11.92 -18.57 -12.87
C VAL A 68 12.55 -18.65 -14.26
N HIS A 69 13.71 -19.30 -14.38
CA HIS A 69 14.38 -19.48 -15.65
C HIS A 69 13.52 -20.25 -16.66
N ALA A 70 12.82 -21.30 -16.23
CA ALA A 70 11.94 -22.10 -17.10
C ALA A 70 10.75 -21.30 -17.66
N PHE A 71 10.26 -20.30 -16.92
CA PHE A 71 9.24 -19.37 -17.43
C PHE A 71 9.84 -18.27 -18.32
N ASP A 72 10.99 -17.72 -17.94
CA ASP A 72 11.66 -16.64 -18.68
C ASP A 72 12.13 -17.08 -20.07
N CYS A 73 12.53 -18.35 -20.22
CA CYS A 73 12.90 -18.92 -21.52
C CYS A 73 11.71 -19.49 -22.31
N GLY A 74 10.48 -19.40 -21.77
CA GLY A 74 9.27 -19.88 -22.41
C GLY A 74 9.11 -21.41 -22.42
N LEU A 75 9.92 -22.14 -21.66
CA LEU A 75 9.83 -23.60 -21.55
C LEU A 75 8.50 -24.03 -20.90
N VAL A 76 7.98 -23.25 -19.95
CA VAL A 76 6.68 -23.51 -19.29
C VAL A 76 5.72 -22.35 -19.55
N SER A 77 4.47 -22.69 -19.90
CA SER A 77 3.37 -21.74 -20.08
C SER A 77 2.31 -21.93 -18.98
N PRO A 78 1.88 -20.87 -18.28
CA PRO A 78 0.86 -20.97 -17.24
C PRO A 78 -0.44 -21.60 -17.77
N GLY A 79 -0.91 -22.67 -17.12
CA GLY A 79 -2.15 -23.38 -17.50
C GLY A 79 -1.97 -24.59 -18.43
N ARG A 80 -0.76 -24.85 -18.93
CA ARG A 80 -0.39 -26.12 -19.57
C ARG A 80 0.66 -26.83 -18.72
N GLY A 81 0.18 -27.65 -17.79
CA GLY A 81 0.97 -28.58 -16.98
C GLY A 81 0.06 -29.72 -16.51
N PRO A 82 0.62 -30.86 -16.07
CA PRO A 82 -0.17 -31.99 -15.60
C PRO A 82 -1.09 -31.53 -14.46
N ARG A 83 -2.41 -31.64 -14.68
CA ARG A 83 -3.42 -31.25 -13.68
C ARG A 83 -3.33 -32.17 -12.47
N ARG A 84 -3.19 -31.57 -11.29
CA ARG A 84 -3.27 -32.27 -10.00
C ARG A 84 -4.63 -33.01 -9.91
N LYS A 85 -4.63 -34.33 -9.70
CA LYS A 85 -5.84 -35.03 -9.27
C LYS A 85 -6.13 -34.59 -7.83
N SER A 86 -7.22 -33.86 -7.63
CA SER A 86 -7.69 -33.48 -6.30
C SER A 86 -8.05 -34.72 -5.48
N PRO A 87 -7.60 -34.86 -4.22
CA PRO A 87 -8.19 -35.83 -3.30
C PRO A 87 -9.64 -35.41 -3.02
N GLY A 88 -10.56 -36.38 -3.00
CA GLY A 88 -11.99 -36.15 -2.76
C GLY A 88 -12.29 -35.49 -1.41
N PRO A 89 -13.50 -34.91 -1.24
CA PRO A 89 -13.84 -34.12 -0.07
C PRO A 89 -14.03 -35.02 1.16
N SER A 90 -13.28 -34.75 2.24
CA SER A 90 -13.58 -35.26 3.57
C SER A 90 -14.52 -34.29 4.29
N PRO A 91 -15.59 -34.78 4.95
CA PRO A 91 -16.58 -33.92 5.57
C PRO A 91 -16.16 -33.56 6.99
N ARG A 92 -16.12 -32.27 7.32
CA ARG A 92 -16.53 -31.77 8.63
C ARG A 92 -16.73 -30.26 8.62
N ALA A 93 -17.98 -29.89 8.37
CA ALA A 93 -18.53 -28.61 8.81
C ALA A 93 -18.89 -28.72 10.29
N ALA A 94 -18.38 -27.79 11.11
CA ALA A 94 -19.08 -27.25 12.29
C ALA A 94 -18.22 -26.17 12.96
N ALA A 95 -18.49 -24.91 12.64
CA ALA A 95 -18.67 -23.83 13.60
C ALA A 95 -18.90 -22.53 12.82
N ARG A 96 -20.16 -22.09 12.82
CA ARG A 96 -20.54 -20.74 12.41
C ARG A 96 -19.95 -19.79 13.46
N ASN A 97 -19.22 -18.78 13.02
CA ASN A 97 -19.04 -17.55 13.79
C ASN A 97 -19.26 -16.37 12.86
N THR A 98 -20.23 -15.54 13.21
CA THR A 98 -20.50 -14.19 12.69
C THR A 98 -19.37 -13.24 13.09
N SER A 99 -18.16 -13.52 12.61
CA SER A 99 -17.01 -12.62 12.75
C SER A 99 -16.79 -11.95 11.41
N GLY A 100 -16.48 -10.65 11.43
CA GLY A 100 -16.15 -9.88 10.22
C GLY A 100 -15.00 -10.49 9.41
N PRO A 101 -14.59 -9.84 8.32
CA PRO A 101 -13.62 -10.41 7.39
C PRO A 101 -12.35 -10.80 8.15
N ARG A 102 -12.02 -12.09 8.19
CA ARG A 102 -10.83 -12.63 8.89
C ARG A 102 -9.52 -12.12 8.29
N LEU A 103 -9.58 -11.68 7.04
CA LEU A 103 -8.47 -11.09 6.31
C LEU A 103 -8.48 -9.57 6.49
N ARG A 104 -7.37 -9.02 6.98
CA ARG A 104 -7.15 -7.58 7.13
C ARG A 104 -5.93 -7.16 6.32
N ILE A 105 -6.04 -6.04 5.60
CA ILE A 105 -4.93 -5.39 4.90
C ILE A 105 -4.73 -3.99 5.47
N SER A 106 -3.46 -3.61 5.68
CA SER A 106 -3.07 -2.26 6.06
C SER A 106 -2.31 -1.61 4.91
N VAL A 107 -2.80 -0.46 4.45
CA VAL A 107 -2.21 0.38 3.38
C VAL A 107 -1.76 1.75 3.89
N LEU A 108 -2.20 2.15 5.08
CA LEU A 108 -1.86 3.45 5.72
C LEU A 108 -0.51 3.39 6.47
N GLY A 109 0.44 2.67 5.88
CA GLY A 109 1.79 2.43 6.37
C GLY A 109 2.50 1.50 5.39
N SER A 110 3.51 0.74 5.85
CA SER A 110 4.01 -0.39 5.06
C SER A 110 2.90 -1.43 4.83
N LEU A 111 2.81 -1.94 3.59
CA LEU A 111 1.77 -2.89 3.22
C LEU A 111 1.91 -4.16 4.05
N ARG A 112 0.85 -4.49 4.79
CA ARG A 112 0.79 -5.69 5.63
C ARG A 112 -0.57 -6.34 5.49
N ALA A 113 -0.60 -7.67 5.60
CA ALA A 113 -1.84 -8.42 5.67
C ALA A 113 -1.81 -9.38 6.86
N TRP A 114 -2.99 -9.64 7.41
CA TRP A 114 -3.19 -10.62 8.48
C TRP A 114 -4.38 -11.50 8.17
N TYR A 115 -4.28 -12.78 8.49
CA TYR A 115 -5.41 -13.70 8.53
C TYR A 115 -5.62 -14.18 9.97
N ASP A 116 -6.80 -13.94 10.51
CA ASP A 116 -7.17 -14.31 11.90
C ASP A 116 -6.12 -13.83 12.93
N GLY A 117 -5.60 -12.61 12.70
CA GLY A 117 -4.56 -11.99 13.53
C GLY A 117 -3.12 -12.40 13.19
N GLN A 118 -2.88 -13.46 12.41
CA GLN A 118 -1.54 -13.91 12.04
C GLN A 118 -1.02 -13.17 10.79
N PRO A 119 0.23 -12.67 10.78
CA PRO A 119 0.79 -11.95 9.64
C PRO A 119 0.98 -12.87 8.44
N LEU A 120 0.66 -12.37 7.24
CA LEU A 120 0.87 -13.07 5.97
C LEU A 120 2.13 -12.53 5.27
N ASP A 121 2.95 -13.44 4.74
CA ASP A 121 4.04 -13.06 3.83
C ASP A 121 3.48 -12.78 2.43
N LEU A 122 3.43 -11.50 2.08
CA LEU A 122 2.91 -11.02 0.79
C LEU A 122 3.93 -11.13 -0.35
N GLY A 123 5.13 -11.65 -0.09
CA GLY A 123 6.20 -11.79 -1.06
C GLY A 123 6.88 -10.47 -1.41
N HIS A 124 7.51 -10.40 -2.58
CA HIS A 124 8.31 -9.25 -2.99
C HIS A 124 7.50 -7.97 -3.29
N LEU A 125 8.16 -6.81 -3.32
CA LEU A 125 7.54 -5.49 -3.41
C LEU A 125 6.61 -5.29 -4.64
N ARG A 126 6.96 -5.81 -5.82
CA ARG A 126 6.05 -5.73 -6.99
C ARG A 126 4.75 -6.54 -6.83
N GLN A 127 4.79 -7.67 -6.13
CA GLN A 127 3.59 -8.45 -5.83
C GLN A 127 2.72 -7.72 -4.79
N GLN A 128 3.35 -7.12 -3.79
CA GLN A 128 2.70 -6.24 -2.83
C GLN A 128 2.04 -5.02 -3.52
N ALA A 129 2.71 -4.39 -4.48
CA ALA A 129 2.17 -3.26 -5.24
C ALA A 129 0.89 -3.63 -6.02
N VAL A 130 0.83 -4.82 -6.62
CA VAL A 130 -0.39 -5.34 -7.26
C VAL A 130 -1.53 -5.49 -6.23
N LEU A 131 -1.24 -6.03 -5.04
CA LEU A 131 -2.25 -6.15 -3.98
C LEU A 131 -2.73 -4.78 -3.49
N ALA A 132 -1.82 -3.82 -3.31
CA ALA A 132 -2.15 -2.46 -2.92
C ALA A 132 -3.09 -1.79 -3.94
N ALA A 133 -2.84 -1.97 -5.24
CA ALA A 133 -3.70 -1.45 -6.30
C ALA A 133 -5.13 -2.00 -6.24
N LEU A 134 -5.29 -3.29 -5.92
CA LEU A 134 -6.60 -3.90 -5.71
C LEU A 134 -7.26 -3.43 -4.40
N ALA A 135 -6.48 -3.27 -3.33
CA ALA A 135 -6.98 -2.85 -2.02
C ALA A 135 -7.47 -1.40 -1.98
N LEU A 136 -6.84 -0.53 -2.78
CA LEU A 136 -7.18 0.90 -2.88
C LEU A 136 -8.28 1.20 -3.90
N CYS A 137 -8.74 0.20 -4.64
CA CYS A 137 -9.89 0.28 -5.55
C CYS A 137 -11.06 -0.60 -5.06
N PRO A 138 -11.64 -0.34 -3.87
CA PRO A 138 -12.67 -1.21 -3.29
C PRO A 138 -13.91 -1.28 -4.20
N GLY A 139 -14.36 -2.50 -4.51
CA GLY A 139 -15.55 -2.74 -5.33
C GLY A 139 -15.39 -2.42 -6.83
N ARG A 140 -14.24 -1.88 -7.26
CA ARG A 140 -13.92 -1.62 -8.67
C ARG A 140 -12.95 -2.69 -9.18
N SER A 141 -13.21 -3.17 -10.39
CA SER A 141 -12.28 -4.06 -11.09
C SER A 141 -11.18 -3.23 -11.75
N VAL A 142 -9.95 -3.62 -11.48
CA VAL A 142 -8.74 -3.03 -12.06
C VAL A 142 -8.29 -3.93 -13.21
N SER A 143 -8.23 -3.35 -14.39
CA SER A 143 -7.80 -4.06 -15.58
C SER A 143 -6.34 -4.49 -15.47
N ARG A 144 -5.98 -5.49 -16.26
CA ARG A 144 -4.60 -5.96 -16.34
C ARG A 144 -3.65 -4.85 -16.81
N GLN A 145 -4.10 -4.00 -17.73
CA GLN A 145 -3.30 -2.89 -18.24
C GLN A 145 -3.07 -1.86 -17.14
N GLU A 146 -4.12 -1.46 -16.41
CA GLU A 146 -3.99 -0.54 -15.25
C GLU A 146 -3.05 -1.10 -14.17
N LEU A 147 -3.10 -2.40 -13.87
CA LEU A 147 -2.17 -3.02 -12.93
C LEU A 147 -0.73 -3.02 -13.46
N THR A 148 -0.55 -3.14 -14.77
CA THR A 148 0.78 -3.11 -15.39
C THR A 148 1.34 -1.70 -15.36
N ASP A 149 0.57 -0.72 -15.82
CA ASP A 149 0.98 0.69 -15.87
C ASP A 149 1.21 1.24 -14.46
N GLY A 150 0.37 0.86 -13.49
CA GLY A 150 0.47 1.33 -12.11
C GLY A 150 1.70 0.81 -11.35
N VAL A 151 2.18 -0.40 -11.66
CA VAL A 151 3.32 -1.02 -10.94
C VAL A 151 4.65 -0.84 -11.68
N TRP A 152 4.63 -0.80 -13.01
CA TRP A 152 5.84 -0.72 -13.84
C TRP A 152 6.03 0.61 -14.57
N GLY A 153 4.97 1.41 -14.76
CA GLY A 153 5.05 2.68 -15.47
C GLY A 153 5.59 2.50 -16.89
N GLU A 154 6.60 3.29 -17.25
CA GLU A 154 7.21 3.33 -18.58
C GLU A 154 8.10 2.11 -18.89
N GLU A 155 8.41 1.28 -17.89
CA GLU A 155 9.26 0.08 -18.05
C GLU A 155 8.46 -1.21 -17.80
N PRO A 156 7.42 -1.51 -18.60
CA PRO A 156 6.65 -2.73 -18.43
C PRO A 156 7.50 -3.95 -18.77
N PRO A 157 7.22 -5.10 -18.13
CA PRO A 157 7.87 -6.35 -18.48
C PRO A 157 7.45 -6.78 -19.88
N ASN A 158 8.38 -7.36 -20.63
CA ASN A 158 8.12 -7.89 -21.98
C ASN A 158 7.06 -9.01 -22.01
N THR A 159 6.75 -9.59 -20.84
CA THR A 159 5.82 -10.71 -20.69
C THR A 159 4.68 -10.37 -19.74
N ASN A 160 3.62 -11.17 -19.84
CA ASN A 160 2.46 -11.02 -18.98
C ASN A 160 2.68 -11.54 -17.55
N VAL A 161 3.14 -10.68 -16.65
CA VAL A 161 3.43 -11.07 -15.26
C VAL A 161 2.24 -10.94 -14.28
N VAL A 162 1.24 -10.11 -14.59
CA VAL A 162 0.13 -9.80 -13.66
C VAL A 162 -0.63 -11.07 -13.21
N PRO A 163 -1.06 -12.00 -14.08
CA PRO A 163 -1.73 -13.23 -13.66
C PRO A 163 -0.89 -14.10 -12.74
N VAL A 164 0.45 -14.05 -12.85
CA VAL A 164 1.36 -14.80 -11.97
C VAL A 164 1.30 -14.25 -10.56
N TYR A 165 1.33 -12.92 -10.41
CA TYR A 165 1.18 -12.30 -9.10
C TYR A 165 -0.22 -12.52 -8.51
N ILE A 166 -1.26 -12.42 -9.33
CA ILE A 166 -2.63 -12.73 -8.89
C ILE A 166 -2.74 -14.18 -8.40
N TYR A 167 -2.14 -15.14 -9.11
CA TYR A 167 -2.13 -16.54 -8.69
C TYR A 167 -1.41 -16.74 -7.35
N ARG A 168 -0.24 -16.11 -7.16
CA ARG A 168 0.51 -16.18 -5.88
C ARG A 168 -0.26 -15.53 -4.74
N LEU A 169 -0.83 -14.34 -4.99
CA LEU A 169 -1.66 -13.63 -4.01
C LEU A 169 -2.88 -14.47 -3.64
N ARG A 170 -3.58 -15.08 -4.60
CA ARG A 170 -4.67 -16.03 -4.31
C ARG A 170 -4.20 -17.18 -3.44
N LYS A 171 -3.05 -17.80 -3.74
CA LYS A 171 -2.51 -18.88 -2.90
C LYS A 171 -2.26 -18.43 -1.46
N ILE A 172 -1.82 -17.18 -1.25
CA ILE A 172 -1.55 -16.62 0.09
C ILE A 172 -2.86 -16.24 0.79
N LEU A 173 -3.77 -15.55 0.10
CA LEU A 173 -4.99 -14.99 0.65
C LEU A 173 -6.11 -16.03 0.79
N ASP A 174 -6.16 -17.04 -0.09
CA ASP A 174 -7.19 -18.09 -0.13
C ASP A 174 -6.80 -19.31 0.72
N ALA A 175 -5.53 -19.47 1.11
CA ALA A 175 -5.11 -20.46 2.12
C ALA A 175 -5.84 -20.28 3.46
N ALA A 176 -6.51 -19.13 3.63
CA ALA A 176 -7.46 -18.77 4.66
C ALA A 176 -8.80 -19.56 4.68
N GLY A 177 -9.15 -20.33 3.64
CA GLY A 177 -10.27 -21.28 3.72
C GLY A 177 -11.70 -20.70 3.56
N GLY A 178 -11.89 -19.75 2.64
CA GLY A 178 -13.23 -19.38 2.14
C GLY A 178 -13.66 -20.24 0.94
N PRO A 179 -14.97 -20.37 0.65
CA PRO A 179 -15.47 -21.08 -0.54
C PRO A 179 -15.13 -20.34 -1.85
N ASP A 180 -15.05 -19.00 -1.79
CA ASP A 180 -14.75 -18.13 -2.92
C ASP A 180 -13.35 -17.51 -2.80
N SER A 181 -12.67 -17.33 -3.93
CA SER A 181 -11.35 -16.69 -3.98
C SER A 181 -11.46 -15.21 -3.61
N VAL A 182 -10.58 -14.73 -2.73
CA VAL A 182 -10.54 -13.34 -2.26
C VAL A 182 -10.31 -12.36 -3.41
N ILE A 183 -9.55 -12.78 -4.42
CA ILE A 183 -9.36 -12.00 -5.64
C ILE A 183 -10.23 -12.62 -6.74
N GLU A 184 -11.26 -11.92 -7.16
CA GLU A 184 -12.08 -12.33 -8.30
C GLU A 184 -11.47 -11.82 -9.60
N ARG A 185 -11.78 -12.55 -10.68
CA ARG A 185 -11.54 -12.07 -12.05
C ARG A 185 -12.90 -11.95 -12.74
N ASP A 186 -13.21 -10.77 -13.23
CA ASP A 186 -14.38 -10.54 -14.07
C ASP A 186 -13.97 -10.18 -15.51
N ARG A 187 -14.91 -9.63 -16.29
CA ARG A 187 -14.64 -9.22 -17.68
C ARG A 187 -13.76 -7.97 -17.77
N SER A 188 -13.74 -7.11 -16.75
CA SER A 188 -12.99 -5.84 -16.74
C SER A 188 -11.62 -5.97 -16.09
N GLY A 189 -11.37 -7.01 -15.28
CA GLY A 189 -10.05 -7.27 -14.72
C GLY A 189 -10.09 -8.10 -13.44
N TYR A 190 -9.39 -7.60 -12.42
CA TYR A 190 -9.27 -8.21 -11.10
C TYR A 190 -9.83 -7.28 -10.03
N ARG A 191 -10.47 -7.85 -9.01
CA ARG A 191 -10.96 -7.09 -7.85
C ARG A 191 -10.84 -7.91 -6.58
N LEU A 192 -10.77 -7.25 -5.42
CA LEU A 192 -11.02 -7.91 -4.14
C LEU A 192 -12.53 -8.09 -3.95
N LEU A 193 -12.93 -9.28 -3.51
CA LEU A 193 -14.32 -9.59 -3.19
C LEU A 193 -14.80 -8.66 -2.06
N PRO A 194 -15.87 -7.87 -2.28
CA PRO A 194 -16.41 -6.98 -1.25
C PRO A 194 -16.77 -7.76 0.01
N GLY A 195 -16.35 -7.26 1.17
CA GLY A 195 -16.59 -7.92 2.46
C GLY A 195 -15.71 -9.15 2.74
N ALA A 196 -14.86 -9.59 1.81
CA ALA A 196 -13.87 -10.64 2.08
C ALA A 196 -12.63 -10.10 2.80
N VAL A 197 -12.36 -8.79 2.65
CA VAL A 197 -11.18 -8.12 3.22
C VAL A 197 -11.58 -6.86 3.95
N THR A 198 -11.02 -6.68 5.14
CA THR A 198 -11.05 -5.40 5.85
C THR A 198 -9.80 -4.59 5.52
N VAL A 199 -9.96 -3.41 4.92
CA VAL A 199 -8.84 -2.49 4.64
C VAL A 199 -8.88 -1.34 5.65
N ASP A 200 -7.74 -1.02 6.26
CA ASP A 200 -7.63 0.09 7.23
C ASP A 200 -8.05 1.45 6.64
N LEU A 201 -7.84 1.66 5.34
CA LEU A 201 -8.37 2.83 4.62
C LEU A 201 -9.89 2.94 4.77
N SER A 202 -10.65 1.89 4.52
CA SER A 202 -12.11 1.93 4.64
C SER A 202 -12.58 2.20 6.07
N GLN A 203 -11.83 1.71 7.08
CA GLN A 203 -12.10 2.00 8.49
C GLN A 203 -11.85 3.48 8.81
N MET A 204 -10.71 4.02 8.35
CA MET A 204 -10.38 5.42 8.48
C MET A 204 -11.42 6.32 7.78
N GLU A 205 -11.90 5.94 6.60
CA GLU A 205 -12.95 6.67 5.89
C GLU A 205 -14.29 6.69 6.66
N GLY A 206 -14.66 5.57 7.28
CA GLY A 206 -15.82 5.50 8.17
C GLY A 206 -15.70 6.46 9.36
N LEU A 207 -14.51 6.54 9.98
CA LEU A 207 -14.23 7.46 11.08
C LEU A 207 -14.22 8.94 10.64
N VAL A 208 -13.71 9.25 9.45
CA VAL A 208 -13.77 10.61 8.88
C VAL A 208 -15.21 11.04 8.61
N ALA A 209 -16.06 10.12 8.15
CA ALA A 209 -17.48 10.35 7.97
C ALA A 209 -18.20 10.56 9.31
N ALA A 210 -17.87 9.74 10.33
CA ALA A 210 -18.38 9.89 11.69
C ALA A 210 -18.01 11.25 12.31
N ALA A 211 -16.75 11.69 12.12
CA ALA A 211 -16.32 13.03 12.53
C ALA A 211 -17.19 14.11 11.87
N GLY A 212 -17.45 14.02 10.56
CA GLY A 212 -18.32 14.99 9.87
C GLY A 212 -19.80 14.92 10.27
N ALA A 213 -20.27 13.79 10.78
CA ALA A 213 -21.60 13.70 11.38
C ALA A 213 -21.66 14.39 12.74
N ALA A 214 -20.65 14.16 13.59
CA ALA A 214 -20.52 14.79 14.90
C ALA A 214 -20.43 16.33 14.80
N GLU A 215 -19.68 16.85 13.82
CA GLU A 215 -19.60 18.29 13.58
C GLU A 215 -20.95 18.92 13.25
N ARG A 216 -21.74 18.27 12.38
CA ARG A 216 -23.08 18.73 12.03
C ARG A 216 -24.07 18.62 13.19
N ALA A 217 -23.85 17.65 14.08
CA ALA A 217 -24.61 17.49 15.31
C ALA A 217 -24.19 18.47 16.42
N GLY A 218 -23.12 19.25 16.23
CA GLY A 218 -22.61 20.17 17.24
C GLY A 218 -21.88 19.47 18.40
N ASP A 219 -21.34 18.27 18.17
CA ASP A 219 -20.53 17.52 19.15
C ASP A 219 -19.03 17.58 18.78
N PRO A 220 -18.32 18.65 19.18
CA PRO A 220 -16.90 18.80 18.88
C PRO A 220 -16.03 17.76 19.61
N ALA A 221 -16.46 17.25 20.77
CA ALA A 221 -15.71 16.23 21.50
C ALA A 221 -15.69 14.92 20.71
N GLU A 222 -16.83 14.57 20.11
CA GLU A 222 -16.92 13.41 19.25
C GLU A 222 -16.15 13.57 17.95
N ALA A 223 -16.18 14.76 17.35
CA ALA A 223 -15.38 15.06 16.16
C ALA A 223 -13.88 14.84 16.43
N VAL A 224 -13.37 15.30 17.57
CA VAL A 224 -11.96 15.08 17.97
C VAL A 224 -11.65 13.61 18.19
N ARG A 225 -12.55 12.86 18.86
CA ARG A 225 -12.37 11.42 19.11
C ARG A 225 -12.30 10.63 17.81
N ALA A 226 -13.25 10.85 16.90
CA ALA A 226 -13.30 10.20 15.60
C ALA A 226 -12.07 10.55 14.73
N CYS A 227 -11.64 11.81 14.71
CA CYS A 227 -10.41 12.20 14.00
C CYS A 227 -9.16 11.54 14.59
N SER A 228 -9.08 11.42 15.91
CA SER A 228 -7.95 10.79 16.59
C SER A 228 -7.85 9.31 16.27
N GLN A 229 -8.97 8.58 16.34
CA GLN A 229 -9.03 7.17 15.93
C GLN A 229 -8.69 6.98 14.45
N ALA A 230 -9.15 7.89 13.58
CA ALA A 230 -8.80 7.85 12.16
C ALA A 230 -7.29 8.02 11.93
N LEU A 231 -6.63 8.87 12.73
CA LEU A 231 -5.17 9.09 12.66
C LEU A 231 -4.35 7.89 13.17
N GLU A 232 -4.87 7.11 14.12
CA GLU A 232 -4.20 5.90 14.64
C GLU A 232 -3.99 4.81 13.57
N HIS A 233 -4.77 4.85 12.48
CA HIS A 233 -4.56 3.97 11.34
C HIS A 233 -3.30 4.32 10.54
N PHE A 234 -2.84 5.58 10.57
CA PHE A 234 -1.62 5.99 9.90
C PHE A 234 -0.37 5.57 10.69
N ARG A 235 0.27 4.48 10.25
CA ARG A 235 1.47 3.89 10.87
C ARG A 235 2.72 4.19 10.04
N GLY A 236 3.00 5.47 9.86
CA GLY A 236 4.13 5.97 9.07
C GLY A 236 3.70 6.51 7.70
N GLU A 237 4.59 6.38 6.72
CA GLU A 237 4.35 6.76 5.33
C GLU A 237 3.40 5.72 4.67
N PRO A 238 2.29 6.13 4.06
CA PRO A 238 1.41 5.22 3.33
C PRO A 238 2.14 4.51 2.18
N LEU A 239 1.91 3.21 2.05
CA LEU A 239 2.56 2.37 1.03
C LEU A 239 4.10 2.46 1.03
N ALA A 240 4.70 2.63 2.21
CA ALA A 240 6.15 2.77 2.37
C ALA A 240 6.91 1.65 1.64
N GLY A 241 7.86 2.03 0.79
CA GLY A 241 8.72 1.11 0.05
C GLY A 241 8.08 0.41 -1.16
N LEU A 242 6.79 0.61 -1.44
CA LEU A 242 6.19 0.05 -2.65
C LEU A 242 6.60 0.85 -3.90
N PRO A 243 6.99 0.16 -5.01
CA PRO A 243 7.36 0.80 -6.25
C PRO A 243 6.15 1.08 -7.15
N GLY A 244 6.38 1.96 -8.13
CA GLY A 244 5.50 2.15 -9.28
C GLY A 244 4.63 3.41 -9.16
N PRO A 245 4.20 3.97 -10.31
CA PRO A 245 3.47 5.24 -10.35
C PRO A 245 2.19 5.26 -9.50
N PHE A 246 1.48 4.13 -9.42
CA PHE A 246 0.26 4.04 -8.63
C PHE A 246 0.54 4.21 -7.14
N ALA A 247 1.57 3.54 -6.61
CA ALA A 247 1.92 3.62 -5.20
C ALA A 247 2.43 5.02 -4.82
N GLU A 248 3.16 5.68 -5.72
CA GLU A 248 3.64 7.06 -5.53
C GLU A 248 2.49 8.06 -5.49
N LEU A 249 1.55 7.98 -6.44
CA LEU A 249 0.37 8.86 -6.48
C LEU A 249 -0.51 8.67 -5.23
N GLU A 250 -0.78 7.42 -4.86
CA GLU A 250 -1.60 7.11 -3.69
C GLU A 250 -0.92 7.52 -2.39
N ARG A 251 0.40 7.40 -2.30
CA ARG A 251 1.16 7.88 -1.15
C ARG A 251 1.05 9.39 -0.97
N LEU A 252 1.16 10.17 -2.05
CA LEU A 252 0.96 11.62 -2.00
C LEU A 252 -0.47 11.94 -1.54
N ARG A 253 -1.48 11.36 -2.19
CA ARG A 253 -2.90 11.55 -1.87
C ARG A 253 -3.22 11.23 -0.41
N LEU A 254 -2.74 10.10 0.10
CA LEU A 254 -2.99 9.67 1.48
C LEU A 254 -2.22 10.52 2.51
N THR A 255 -1.03 11.00 2.15
CA THR A 255 -0.25 11.92 3.01
C THR A 255 -0.94 13.27 3.14
N GLU A 256 -1.42 13.85 2.04
CA GLU A 256 -2.23 15.06 2.07
C GLU A 256 -3.50 14.88 2.89
N ARG A 257 -4.19 13.75 2.72
CA ARG A 257 -5.40 13.43 3.49
C ARG A 257 -5.13 13.32 4.99
N ARG A 258 -3.97 12.77 5.39
CA ARG A 258 -3.53 12.76 6.79
C ARG A 258 -3.37 14.19 7.32
N ILE A 259 -2.76 15.09 6.55
CA ILE A 259 -2.55 16.49 6.96
C ILE A 259 -3.89 17.19 7.19
N VAL A 260 -4.84 17.04 6.26
CA VAL A 260 -6.19 17.62 6.39
C VAL A 260 -6.88 17.09 7.65
N LEU A 261 -6.76 15.80 7.94
CA LEU A 261 -7.35 15.19 9.13
C LEU A 261 -6.73 15.71 10.44
N VAL A 262 -5.40 15.90 10.47
CA VAL A 262 -4.70 16.52 11.61
C VAL A 262 -5.18 17.96 11.80
N GLN A 263 -5.23 18.77 10.74
CA GLN A 263 -5.71 20.15 10.81
C GLN A 263 -7.16 20.21 11.32
N ARG A 264 -8.03 19.32 10.84
CA ARG A 264 -9.42 19.21 11.29
C ARG A 264 -9.53 18.90 12.79
N LYS A 265 -8.78 17.91 13.28
CA LYS A 265 -8.70 17.57 14.71
C LYS A 265 -8.28 18.79 15.54
N LEU A 266 -7.25 19.49 15.09
CA LEU A 266 -6.68 20.64 15.80
C LEU A 266 -7.64 21.83 15.85
N ASP A 267 -8.40 22.10 14.78
CA ASP A 267 -9.40 23.18 14.79
C ASP A 267 -10.48 22.93 15.86
N TRP A 268 -10.93 21.68 16.01
CA TRP A 268 -11.88 21.30 17.06
C TRP A 268 -11.27 21.33 18.47
N GLN A 269 -10.02 20.91 18.64
CA GLN A 269 -9.33 21.06 19.92
C GLN A 269 -9.23 22.53 20.34
N LEU A 270 -8.96 23.45 19.40
CA LEU A 270 -8.96 24.88 19.68
C LEU A 270 -10.36 25.40 20.07
N ARG A 271 -11.42 24.96 19.39
CA ARG A 271 -12.81 25.32 19.74
C ARG A 271 -13.22 24.79 21.12
N LEU A 272 -12.68 23.65 21.53
CA LEU A 272 -12.89 23.05 22.86
C LEU A 272 -12.03 23.68 23.96
N GLY A 273 -11.18 24.67 23.65
CA GLY A 273 -10.26 25.27 24.62
C GLY A 273 -9.06 24.40 25.00
N ARG A 274 -8.82 23.29 24.29
CA ARG A 274 -7.69 22.37 24.51
C ARG A 274 -6.40 22.91 23.86
N HIS A 275 -6.05 24.16 24.19
CA HIS A 275 -4.96 24.88 23.52
C HIS A 275 -3.60 24.24 23.76
N SER A 276 -3.32 23.73 24.97
CA SER A 276 -2.04 23.11 25.32
C SER A 276 -1.72 21.89 24.46
N GLU A 277 -2.68 20.97 24.30
CA GLU A 277 -2.57 19.80 23.42
C GLU A 277 -2.34 20.23 21.96
N ALA A 278 -3.15 21.18 21.48
CA ALA A 278 -3.07 21.66 20.11
C ALA A 278 -1.72 22.35 19.81
N ILE A 279 -1.16 23.12 20.75
CA ILE A 279 0.14 23.80 20.58
C ILE A 279 1.26 22.78 20.33
N VAL A 280 1.29 21.67 21.07
CA VAL A 280 2.35 20.65 20.92
C VAL A 280 2.31 20.05 19.51
N GLU A 281 1.13 19.61 19.07
CA GLU A 281 0.94 19.01 17.74
C GLU A 281 1.17 20.03 16.62
N LEU A 282 0.66 21.26 16.74
CA LEU A 282 0.87 22.33 15.77
C LEU A 282 2.33 22.76 15.66
N SER A 283 3.07 22.78 16.77
CA SER A 283 4.51 23.10 16.76
C SER A 283 5.29 22.08 15.93
N ALA A 284 5.03 20.78 16.12
CA ALA A 284 5.64 19.74 15.30
C ALA A 284 5.26 19.88 13.81
N LEU A 285 3.98 20.18 13.52
CA LEU A 285 3.49 20.30 12.16
C LEU A 285 4.08 21.52 11.42
N THR A 286 4.25 22.67 12.10
CA THR A 286 4.91 23.85 11.50
C THR A 286 6.38 23.62 11.15
N VAL A 287 7.09 22.77 11.91
CA VAL A 287 8.47 22.38 11.57
C VAL A 287 8.51 21.45 10.36
N ALA A 288 7.57 20.50 10.30
CA ALA A 288 7.47 19.57 9.17
C ALA A 288 6.96 20.23 7.88
N GLN A 289 6.18 21.31 8.00
CA GLN A 289 5.56 22.03 6.88
C GLN A 289 5.74 23.55 7.04
N PRO A 290 6.97 24.06 6.88
CA PRO A 290 7.27 25.48 7.12
C PRO A 290 6.48 26.43 6.21
N LEU A 291 6.11 25.98 5.01
CA LEU A 291 5.36 26.77 4.02
C LEU A 291 3.83 26.68 4.18
N ASN A 292 3.32 25.90 5.14
CA ASN A 292 1.89 25.73 5.35
C ASN A 292 1.32 26.85 6.24
N GLU A 293 0.94 27.96 5.60
CA GLU A 293 0.39 29.14 6.27
C GLU A 293 -0.84 28.85 7.17
N PRO A 294 -1.83 28.03 6.77
CA PRO A 294 -2.92 27.62 7.66
C PRO A 294 -2.47 27.02 8.99
N VAL A 295 -1.46 26.15 8.97
CA VAL A 295 -0.93 25.52 10.20
C VAL A 295 -0.23 26.56 11.07
N ALA A 296 0.58 27.44 10.48
CA ALA A 296 1.20 28.54 11.19
C ALA A 296 0.16 29.47 11.85
N ALA A 297 -0.89 29.82 11.10
CA ALA A 297 -1.99 30.65 11.59
C ALA A 297 -2.74 29.99 12.76
N MET A 298 -2.99 28.67 12.70
CA MET A 298 -3.58 27.93 13.84
C MET A 298 -2.68 27.95 15.08
N LEU A 299 -1.37 27.76 14.92
CA LEU A 299 -0.41 27.81 16.02
C LEU A 299 -0.37 29.21 16.67
N MET A 300 -0.33 30.27 15.86
CA MET A 300 -0.39 31.64 16.34
C MET A 300 -1.63 31.91 17.20
N ARG A 301 -2.80 31.43 16.75
CA ARG A 301 -4.06 31.60 17.48
C ARG A 301 -4.04 30.83 18.79
N ALA A 302 -3.57 29.58 18.78
CA ALA A 302 -3.48 28.73 19.96
C ALA A 302 -2.55 29.35 21.03
N LEU A 303 -1.40 29.86 20.62
CA LEU A 303 -0.43 30.53 21.50
C LEU A 303 -1.01 31.82 22.08
N TYR A 304 -1.64 32.66 21.25
CA TYR A 304 -2.28 33.89 21.71
C TYR A 304 -3.39 33.64 22.72
N LEU A 305 -4.30 32.69 22.44
CA LEU A 305 -5.38 32.30 23.35
C LEU A 305 -4.87 31.66 24.65
N SER A 306 -3.60 31.23 24.68
CA SER A 306 -2.92 30.74 25.89
C SER A 306 -2.10 31.81 26.61
N GLY A 307 -2.25 33.09 26.24
CA GLY A 307 -1.49 34.22 26.81
C GLY A 307 -0.05 34.34 26.33
N ARG A 308 0.37 33.53 25.35
CA ARG A 308 1.75 33.49 24.82
C ARG A 308 1.90 34.35 23.57
N GLN A 309 1.58 35.64 23.69
CA GLN A 309 1.55 36.57 22.56
C GLN A 309 2.92 36.69 21.85
N ALA A 310 4.02 36.79 22.60
CA ALA A 310 5.37 36.89 22.02
C ALA A 310 5.72 35.67 21.16
N ASP A 311 5.38 34.46 21.63
CA ASP A 311 5.61 33.23 20.87
C ASP A 311 4.75 33.18 19.60
N ALA A 312 3.51 33.67 19.65
CA ALA A 312 2.65 33.75 18.48
C ALA A 312 3.25 34.68 17.40
N LEU A 313 3.81 35.82 17.78
CA LEU A 313 4.49 36.73 16.84
C LEU A 313 5.78 36.11 16.28
N ALA A 314 6.52 35.35 17.10
CA ALA A 314 7.71 34.63 16.63
C ALA A 314 7.38 33.58 15.56
N VAL A 315 6.22 32.91 15.65
CA VAL A 315 5.74 31.98 14.62
C VAL A 315 5.48 32.70 13.29
N TYR A 316 4.85 33.88 13.32
CA TYR A 316 4.66 34.70 12.11
C TYR A 316 5.99 35.04 11.44
N ASP A 317 6.96 35.51 12.22
CA ASP A 317 8.26 35.90 11.67
C ASP A 317 9.06 34.72 11.12
N ARG A 318 8.89 33.51 11.67
CA ARG A 318 9.49 32.30 11.11
C ARG A 318 8.84 31.95 9.78
N ALA A 319 7.50 31.87 9.72
CA ALA A 319 6.78 31.54 8.50
C ALA A 319 7.04 32.57 7.38
N ARG A 320 7.09 33.87 7.72
CA ARG A 320 7.44 34.94 6.79
C ARG A 320 8.83 34.76 6.19
N ARG A 321 9.82 34.38 7.00
CA ARG A 321 11.18 34.10 6.53
C ARG A 321 11.20 32.88 5.63
N SER A 322 10.61 31.77 6.03
CA SER A 322 10.53 30.55 5.19
C SER A 322 9.88 30.81 3.83
N LEU A 323 8.76 31.56 3.78
CA LEU A 323 8.11 31.92 2.52
C LEU A 323 8.97 32.83 1.63
N ALA A 324 9.67 33.79 2.24
CA ALA A 324 10.57 34.68 1.49
C ALA A 324 11.79 33.92 0.96
N ASP A 325 12.39 33.05 1.78
CA ASP A 325 13.62 32.33 1.45
C ASP A 325 13.38 31.20 0.44
N GLU A 326 12.27 30.45 0.56
CA GLU A 326 12.01 29.29 -0.31
C GLU A 326 11.19 29.63 -1.57
N LEU A 327 10.28 30.61 -1.48
CA LEU A 327 9.35 30.94 -2.57
C LEU A 327 9.49 32.37 -3.09
N GLY A 328 10.22 33.26 -2.40
CA GLY A 328 10.32 34.67 -2.77
C GLY A 328 9.03 35.46 -2.61
N VAL A 329 8.07 34.95 -1.81
CA VAL A 329 6.74 35.55 -1.64
C VAL A 329 6.54 36.10 -0.24
N SER A 330 5.62 37.06 -0.11
CA SER A 330 5.15 37.55 1.17
C SER A 330 4.05 36.65 1.76
N PRO A 331 3.84 36.66 3.10
CA PRO A 331 2.73 35.97 3.75
C PRO A 331 1.38 36.28 3.09
N GLY A 332 0.54 35.28 2.92
CA GLY A 332 -0.82 35.40 2.43
C GLY A 332 -1.78 36.08 3.42
N ARG A 333 -3.00 36.36 2.94
CA ARG A 333 -4.01 37.12 3.71
C ARG A 333 -4.39 36.48 5.03
N LEU A 334 -4.46 35.15 5.09
CA LEU A 334 -4.82 34.40 6.29
C LEU A 334 -3.84 34.70 7.43
N LEU A 335 -2.54 34.54 7.15
CA LEU A 335 -1.49 34.71 8.13
C LEU A 335 -1.33 36.18 8.55
N GLN A 336 -1.42 37.10 7.59
CA GLN A 336 -1.43 38.54 7.86
C GLN A 336 -2.62 38.99 8.72
N GLN A 337 -3.81 38.40 8.52
CA GLN A 337 -4.99 38.74 9.31
C GLN A 337 -4.82 38.33 10.76
N VAL A 338 -4.37 37.09 11.01
CA VAL A 338 -4.12 36.60 12.37
C VAL A 338 -3.07 37.45 13.08
N HIS A 339 -1.98 37.80 12.38
CA HIS A 339 -0.95 38.69 12.91
C HIS A 339 -1.51 40.04 13.34
N ARG A 340 -2.32 40.70 12.49
CA ARG A 340 -2.95 41.98 12.83
C ARG A 340 -3.91 41.87 14.02
N THR A 341 -4.72 40.81 14.07
CA THR A 341 -5.64 40.59 15.20
C THR A 341 -4.87 40.48 16.52
N ILE A 342 -3.74 39.76 16.53
CA ILE A 342 -2.87 39.61 17.71
C ILE A 342 -2.23 40.94 18.12
N LEU A 343 -1.75 41.75 17.16
CA LEU A 343 -1.17 43.06 17.46
C LEU A 343 -2.18 44.04 18.07
N CYS A 344 -3.42 43.99 17.62
CA CYS A 344 -4.48 44.88 18.09
C CYS A 344 -5.16 44.41 19.39
N GLY A 345 -4.79 43.25 19.94
CA GLY A 345 -5.36 42.74 21.19
C GLY A 345 -6.83 42.32 21.10
N HIS A 346 -7.34 41.98 19.92
CA HIS A 346 -8.74 41.58 19.73
C HIS A 346 -8.96 40.09 19.97
N ASP A 347 -10.15 39.72 20.47
CA ASP A 347 -10.57 38.33 20.64
C ASP A 347 -10.54 37.55 19.31
N ILE A 348 -9.69 36.53 19.24
CA ILE A 348 -9.61 35.62 18.10
C ILE A 348 -10.78 34.64 18.18
N ARG A 349 -11.81 34.81 17.34
CA ARG A 349 -12.87 33.80 17.21
C ARG A 349 -12.36 32.55 16.47
N PRO A 350 -12.66 31.33 16.97
CA PRO A 350 -12.36 30.07 16.30
C PRO A 350 -13.29 29.85 15.08
N GLY A 351 -12.96 30.38 13.89
CA GLY A 351 -13.78 30.09 12.69
C GLY A 351 -13.39 30.68 11.33
N LEU A 352 -12.29 31.44 11.21
CA LEU A 352 -11.90 32.04 9.93
C LEU A 352 -11.04 31.10 9.08
N THR A 353 -11.55 29.93 8.72
CA THR A 353 -11.05 29.19 7.55
C THR A 353 -11.84 29.69 6.35
N GLY A 354 -11.20 30.46 5.48
CA GLY A 354 -11.82 31.02 4.28
C GLY A 354 -12.37 29.93 3.36
N THR A 355 -13.67 29.67 3.44
CA THR A 355 -14.44 29.07 2.36
C THR A 355 -14.70 30.18 1.35
N THR A 356 -13.76 30.38 0.42
CA THR A 356 -14.07 31.09 -0.82
C THR A 356 -14.87 30.12 -1.67
N ARG A 357 -16.12 30.49 -1.98
CA ARG A 357 -16.98 29.81 -2.94
C ARG A 357 -16.37 29.81 -4.34
#